data_AF-F3FZ83-F1
#
_entry.id   AF-F3FZ83-F1
#
_cell.length_a   1.000
_cell.length_b   1.000
_cell.length_c   1.000
_cell.angle_alpha   90.00
_cell.angle_beta   90.00
_cell.angle_gamma   90.00
#
_symmetry.space_group_name_H-M   'P 1'
#
loop_
_entity.id
_entity.type
_entity.pdbx_description
1 polymer ?
#
loop_
_entity_poly.entity_id
_entity_poly.type
_entity_poly.pdbx_seq_one_letter_code
_entity_poly.pdbx_strand_id
1 'polypeptide(L)' 'AQLPAEQTARGVVTASAGNHAQGLALAARELGIKATIVMPRTKT' A
#
# COMPACT_ATOMS: atom_id res chain seq x y z
N ALA A 1 -15.87 4.36 1.55
CA ALA A 1 -15.51 5.57 0.78
C ALA A 1 -14.26 5.25 -0.03
N GLN A 2 -14.18 5.73 -1.28
CA GLN A 2 -13.06 5.48 -2.18
C GLN A 2 -12.35 6.81 -2.48
N LEU A 3 -11.03 6.78 -2.65
CA LEU A 3 -10.24 8.00 -2.88
C LEU A 3 -10.59 8.62 -4.26
N PRO A 4 -10.60 9.95 -4.38
CA PRO A 4 -10.65 10.62 -5.69
C PRO A 4 -9.49 10.19 -6.59
N ALA A 5 -9.72 10.22 -7.90
CA ALA A 5 -8.72 9.80 -8.90
C ALA A 5 -7.39 10.58 -8.79
N GLU A 6 -7.45 11.86 -8.40
CA GLU A 6 -6.25 12.66 -8.19
C GLU A 6 -5.37 12.12 -7.05
N GLN A 7 -5.99 11.58 -5.99
CA GLN A 7 -5.26 11.02 -4.86
C GLN A 7 -4.72 9.62 -5.17
N THR A 8 -5.47 8.80 -5.91
CA THR A 8 -4.99 7.47 -6.33
C THR A 8 -3.82 7.56 -7.31
N ALA A 9 -3.78 8.60 -8.16
CA ALA A 9 -2.66 8.85 -9.07
C ALA A 9 -1.34 9.12 -8.34
N ARG A 10 -1.38 9.65 -7.12
CA ARG A 10 -0.18 9.89 -6.29
C ARG A 10 0.37 8.59 -5.67
N GLY A 11 -0.43 7.52 -5.67
CA GLY A 11 -0.10 6.26 -5.01
C GLY A 11 -0.37 6.27 -3.51
N VAL A 12 -0.07 5.15 -2.87
CA VAL A 12 -0.29 4.93 -1.42
C VAL A 12 0.99 4.45 -0.73
N VAL A 13 1.10 4.72 0.56
CA VAL A 13 2.22 4.26 1.39
C VAL A 13 1.71 3.67 2.71
N THR A 14 2.34 2.60 3.18
CA THR A 14 2.09 2.06 4.53
C THR A 14 3.41 1.64 5.19
N ALA A 15 3.46 1.75 6.52
CA ALA A 15 4.53 1.20 7.34
C ALA A 15 3.96 0.01 8.12
N SER A 16 4.00 -1.16 7.49
CA SER A 16 3.51 -2.41 8.08
C SER A 16 4.32 -3.57 7.51
N ALA A 17 4.63 -4.55 8.35
CA ALA A 17 5.35 -5.75 7.95
C ALA A 17 4.46 -7.01 7.91
N GLY A 18 3.16 -6.88 8.19
CA GLY A 18 2.23 -8.01 8.37
C GLY A 18 1.08 -8.03 7.37
N ASN A 19 -0.04 -8.65 7.75
CA ASN A 19 -1.20 -8.89 6.88
C ASN A 19 -1.76 -7.60 6.24
N HIS A 20 -1.68 -6.45 6.93
CA HIS A 20 -2.10 -5.18 6.36
C HIS A 20 -1.28 -4.79 5.12
N ALA A 21 0.04 -5.01 5.15
CA ALA A 21 0.90 -4.74 3.99
C ALA A 21 0.55 -5.66 2.80
N GLN A 22 0.23 -6.93 3.08
CA GLN A 22 -0.19 -7.89 2.05
C GLN A 22 -1.54 -7.51 1.43
N GLY A 23 -2.52 -7.17 2.28
CA GLY A 23 -3.85 -6.74 1.82
C GLY A 23 -3.78 -5.45 1.01
N LEU A 24 -2.98 -4.47 1.45
CA LEU A 24 -2.75 -3.24 0.70
C LEU A 24 -2.07 -3.53 -0.65
N ALA A 25 -1.04 -4.38 -0.67
CA ALA A 25 -0.34 -4.75 -1.90
C ALA A 25 -1.29 -5.39 -2.93
N LEU A 26 -2.16 -6.29 -2.47
CA LEU A 26 -3.14 -6.96 -3.32
C LEU A 26 -4.14 -5.95 -3.90
N ALA A 27 -4.77 -5.15 -3.04
CA ALA A 27 -5.75 -4.15 -3.48
C ALA A 27 -5.12 -3.11 -4.42
N ALA A 28 -3.91 -2.63 -4.12
CA ALA A 28 -3.20 -1.69 -4.97
C ALA A 28 -2.88 -2.28 -6.36
N ARG A 29 -2.50 -3.57 -6.41
CA ARG A 29 -2.27 -4.28 -7.68
C ARG A 29 -3.55 -4.38 -8.51
N GLU A 30 -4.67 -4.75 -7.89
CA GLU A 30 -5.96 -4.90 -8.56
C GLU A 30 -6.49 -3.56 -9.10
N LEU A 31 -6.22 -2.47 -8.38
CA LEU A 31 -6.65 -1.13 -8.76
C LEU A 31 -5.65 -0.38 -9.64
N GLY A 32 -4.50 -0.97 -9.97
CA GLY A 32 -3.44 -0.31 -10.75
C GLY A 32 -2.78 0.88 -10.04
N ILE A 33 -2.83 0.91 -8.71
CA ILE A 33 -2.30 2.01 -7.89
C ILE A 33 -0.87 1.66 -7.44
N LYS A 34 0.04 2.61 -7.53
CA LYS A 34 1.40 2.44 -7.01
C LYS A 34 1.36 2.39 -5.47
N ALA A 35 1.84 1.29 -4.89
CA ALA A 35 1.97 1.15 -3.43
C ALA A 35 3.44 1.07 -2.99
N THR A 36 3.77 1.81 -1.93
CA THR A 36 5.06 1.75 -1.24
C THR A 36 4.87 1.14 0.14
N ILE A 37 5.52 0.01 0.41
CA ILE A 37 5.44 -0.66 1.71
C ILE A 37 6.79 -0.51 2.39
N VAL A 38 6.81 0.24 3.48
CA VAL A 38 8.01 0.40 4.31
C VAL A 38 8.07 -0.75 5.29
N MET A 39 9.14 -1.55 5.19
CA MET A 39 9.43 -2.65 6.10
C MET A 39 10.66 -2.35 6.97
N PRO A 40 10.65 -2.74 8.26
CA PRO A 40 11.82 -2.65 9.11
C PRO A 40 12.94 -3.57 8.59
N ARG A 41 14.20 -3.14 8.74
CA ARG A 41 15.36 -3.96 8.33
C ARG A 41 15.67 -5.08 9.34
N THR A 42 15.09 -5.00 10.54
CA THR A 42 15.29 -5.94 11.63
C THR A 42 14.06 -6.86 11.75
N LYS A 43 14.30 -8.17 11.74
CA LYS A 43 13.35 -9.15 12.32
C LYS A 43 13.81 -9.42 13.76
N THR A 44 12.92 -9.22 14.73
CA THR A 44 13.07 -9.83 16.05
C THR A 44 12.70 -11.31 15.95
#